data_AF-A0A933CGL1-F1
#
_entry.id   AF-A0A933CGL1-F1
#
_cell.length_a   1.000
_cell.length_b   1.000
_cell.length_c   1.000
_cell.angle_alpha   90.00
_cell.angle_beta   90.00
_cell.angle_gamma   90.00
#
_symmetry.space_group_name_H-M   'P 1'
#
loop_
_entity.id
_entity.type
_entity.pdbx_description
1 polymer ?
#
loop_
_entity_poly.entity_id
_entity_poly.type
_entity_poly.pdbx_seq_one_letter_code
_entity_poly.pdbx_strand_id
1 'polypeptide(L)'
;MPAERVWAALTSPRDLGLLTLGRVEMGAQPGMAFRWQWGVWAKLAPRGRAGSAVWKGAVLDVVPGSTLVLGPAGGGAGPPVVTLTLKGERGSTLVTVVQAATESAEDYEYGWADFLLRLKTNLETESLEQEVLARTLVKGTPADVYRAWLNPK
;
A
#
# COMPACT_ATOMS: atom_id res chain seq x y z
N MET A 1 4.16 -5.72 18.69
CA MET A 1 3.14 -6.15 17.71
C MET A 1 3.49 -7.53 17.17
N PRO A 2 2.56 -8.51 17.16
CA PRO A 2 2.78 -9.84 16.57
C PRO A 2 3.07 -9.75 15.05
N ALA A 3 3.97 -10.58 14.55
CA ALA A 3 4.43 -10.55 13.16
C ALA A 3 3.29 -10.87 12.18
N GLU A 4 2.33 -11.68 12.59
CA GLU A 4 1.15 -12.06 11.80
C GLU A 4 0.26 -10.85 11.51
N ARG A 5 0.08 -9.95 12.48
CA ARG A 5 -0.70 -8.72 12.30
C ARG A 5 0.01 -7.75 11.37
N VAL A 6 1.34 -7.64 11.50
CA VAL A 6 2.15 -6.82 10.59
C VAL A 6 2.12 -7.40 9.18
N TRP A 7 2.22 -8.73 9.04
CA TRP A 7 2.13 -9.42 7.76
C TRP A 7 0.79 -9.19 7.07
N ALA A 8 -0.31 -9.29 7.82
CA ALA A 8 -1.63 -8.96 7.30
C ALA A 8 -1.68 -7.52 6.78
N ALA A 9 -1.18 -6.55 7.56
CA ALA A 9 -1.15 -5.14 7.14
C ALA A 9 -0.35 -4.90 5.84
N LEU A 10 0.68 -5.70 5.57
CA LEU A 10 1.51 -5.61 4.37
C LEU A 10 1.01 -6.41 3.15
N THR A 11 0.08 -7.36 3.35
CA THR A 11 -0.36 -8.28 2.28
C THR A 11 -1.84 -8.21 1.96
N SER A 12 -2.66 -7.75 2.90
CA SER A 12 -4.08 -7.46 2.73
C SER A 12 -4.25 -6.19 1.88
N PRO A 13 -4.92 -6.26 0.72
CA PRO A 13 -5.19 -5.06 -0.08
C PRO A 13 -5.97 -4.00 0.69
N ARG A 14 -6.84 -4.45 1.62
CA ARG A 14 -7.63 -3.54 2.48
C ARG A 14 -6.72 -2.76 3.41
N ASP A 15 -5.88 -3.45 4.18
CA ASP A 15 -5.07 -2.82 5.22
C ASP A 15 -3.95 -1.99 4.59
N LEU A 16 -3.34 -2.49 3.52
CA LEU A 16 -2.34 -1.75 2.76
C LEU A 16 -2.92 -0.49 2.09
N GLY A 17 -4.21 -0.51 1.72
CA GLY A 17 -4.93 0.66 1.25
C GLY A 17 -5.00 1.79 2.29
N LEU A 18 -5.00 1.45 3.58
CA LEU A 18 -4.95 2.43 4.68
C LEU A 18 -3.56 3.07 4.80
N LEU A 19 -2.51 2.33 4.49
CA LEU A 19 -1.13 2.84 4.54
C LEU A 19 -0.82 3.74 3.34
N THR A 20 -1.18 3.28 2.15
CA THR A 20 -0.98 4.04 0.90
C THR A 20 -1.98 5.20 0.75
N LEU A 21 -3.05 5.20 1.56
CA LEU A 21 -4.19 6.12 1.47
C LEU A 21 -4.78 6.14 0.04
N GLY A 22 -4.80 4.98 -0.61
CA GLY A 22 -5.28 4.81 -1.97
C GLY A 22 -5.75 3.39 -2.25
N ARG A 23 -6.09 3.12 -3.52
CA ARG A 23 -6.54 1.78 -3.94
C ARG A 23 -5.33 0.86 -4.10
N VAL A 24 -5.43 -0.31 -3.49
CA VAL A 24 -4.48 -1.41 -3.64
C VAL A 24 -5.19 -2.59 -4.29
N GLU A 25 -4.58 -3.12 -5.33
CA GLU A 25 -4.91 -4.41 -5.93
C GLU A 25 -3.67 -5.27 -5.84
N MET A 26 -3.75 -6.40 -5.14
CA MET A 26 -2.61 -7.30 -4.99
C MET A 26 -3.10 -8.68 -4.56
N GLY A 27 -2.53 -9.73 -5.14
CA GLY A 27 -2.54 -11.06 -4.54
C GLY A 27 -1.14 -11.36 -4.02
N ALA A 28 -0.98 -11.69 -2.74
CA ALA A 28 0.32 -11.99 -2.14
C ALA A 28 0.81 -13.40 -2.53
N GLN A 29 0.97 -13.65 -3.82
CA GLN A 29 1.49 -14.89 -4.40
C GLN A 29 2.45 -14.57 -5.55
N PRO A 30 3.55 -15.31 -5.71
CA PRO A 30 4.48 -15.10 -6.82
C PRO A 30 3.77 -15.13 -8.19
N GLY A 31 4.16 -14.23 -9.07
CA GLY A 31 3.58 -14.07 -10.41
C GLY A 31 2.30 -13.23 -10.48
N MET A 32 1.67 -12.92 -9.35
CA MET A 32 0.46 -12.08 -9.34
C MET A 32 0.81 -10.63 -9.61
N ALA A 33 -0.02 -9.96 -10.41
CA ALA A 33 0.10 -8.53 -10.62
C ALA A 33 -0.30 -7.75 -9.35
N PHE A 34 0.35 -6.61 -9.14
CA PHE A 34 -0.06 -5.63 -8.14
C PHE A 34 -0.20 -4.23 -8.74
N ARG A 35 -1.05 -3.42 -8.11
CA ARG A 35 -1.25 -2.01 -8.42
C ARG A 35 -1.57 -1.23 -7.14
N TRP A 36 -0.68 -0.33 -6.75
CA TRP A 36 -0.82 0.54 -5.58
C TRP A 36 -0.94 1.98 -6.05
N GLN A 37 -2.04 2.63 -5.67
CA GLN A 37 -2.22 4.06 -5.90
C GLN A 37 -1.75 4.82 -4.66
N TRP A 38 -0.73 5.67 -4.79
CA TRP A 38 -0.21 6.46 -3.68
C TRP A 38 -1.03 7.75 -3.54
N GLY A 39 -2.07 7.72 -2.69
CA GLY A 39 -3.09 8.78 -2.67
C GLY A 39 -2.60 10.14 -2.16
N VAL A 40 -1.65 10.18 -1.22
CA VAL A 40 -1.15 11.44 -0.63
C VAL A 40 0.11 11.97 -1.33
N TRP A 41 1.01 11.09 -1.74
CA TRP A 41 2.24 11.47 -2.46
C TRP A 41 1.97 12.05 -3.85
N ALA A 42 0.82 11.72 -4.47
CA ALA A 42 0.37 12.36 -5.70
C ALA A 42 0.15 13.89 -5.58
N LYS A 43 -0.03 14.43 -4.35
CA LYS A 43 -0.22 15.86 -4.10
C LYS A 43 1.03 16.56 -3.56
N LEU A 44 1.96 15.83 -2.95
CA LEU A 44 3.15 16.38 -2.29
C LEU A 44 4.44 16.19 -3.09
N ALA A 45 4.46 15.32 -4.10
CA ALA A 45 5.61 15.19 -5.00
C ALA A 45 5.83 16.54 -5.73
N PRO A 46 7.04 17.13 -5.70
CA PRO A 46 7.32 18.48 -6.22
C PRO A 46 6.95 18.74 -7.68
N ARG A 47 6.59 17.69 -8.44
CA ARG A 47 6.23 17.73 -9.87
C ARG A 47 5.05 16.81 -10.26
N GLY A 48 4.30 16.27 -9.29
CA GLY A 48 3.28 15.24 -9.55
C GLY A 48 1.96 15.76 -10.12
N ARG A 49 1.59 15.37 -11.34
CA ARG A 49 0.21 15.54 -11.83
C ARG A 49 -0.73 14.62 -11.03
N ALA A 50 -1.85 15.18 -10.55
CA ALA A 50 -2.92 14.43 -9.91
C ALA A 50 -3.30 13.20 -10.77
N GLY A 51 -3.22 12.00 -10.18
CA GLY A 51 -3.60 10.74 -10.82
C GLY A 51 -2.48 9.92 -11.49
N SER A 52 -1.22 10.38 -11.47
CA SER A 52 -0.09 9.68 -12.11
C SER A 52 0.76 8.77 -11.21
N ALA A 53 0.59 8.80 -9.88
CA ALA A 53 1.42 8.05 -8.93
C ALA A 53 0.88 6.63 -8.65
N VAL A 54 0.84 5.80 -9.69
CA VAL A 54 0.49 4.38 -9.58
C VAL A 54 1.75 3.52 -9.66
N TRP A 55 2.09 2.85 -8.56
CA TRP A 55 3.13 1.83 -8.54
C TRP A 55 2.52 0.49 -8.94
N LYS A 56 3.03 -0.15 -9.99
CA LYS A 56 2.45 -1.38 -10.55
C LYS A 56 3.54 -2.33 -11.02
N GLY A 57 3.31 -3.62 -10.88
CA GLY A 57 4.28 -4.63 -11.23
C GLY A 57 3.77 -6.03 -10.93
N ALA A 58 4.68 -6.93 -10.58
CA ALA A 58 4.37 -8.28 -10.14
C ALA A 58 4.98 -8.57 -8.76
N VAL A 59 4.32 -9.46 -8.02
CA VAL A 59 4.90 -10.11 -6.86
C VAL A 59 5.93 -11.11 -7.36
N LEU A 60 7.19 -10.89 -7.00
CA LEU A 60 8.31 -11.71 -7.47
C LEU A 60 8.51 -12.93 -6.57
N ASP A 61 8.37 -12.75 -5.26
CA ASP A 61 8.52 -13.82 -4.27
C ASP A 61 7.75 -13.49 -2.98
N VAL A 62 7.36 -14.54 -2.25
CA VAL A 62 6.61 -14.44 -0.99
C VAL A 62 7.02 -15.57 -0.05
N VAL A 63 7.50 -15.20 1.13
CA VAL A 63 7.61 -16.09 2.29
C VAL A 63 6.56 -15.65 3.31
N PRO A 64 5.43 -16.38 3.45
CA PRO A 64 4.35 -16.00 4.37
C PRO A 64 4.84 -15.70 5.78
N GLY A 65 4.42 -14.56 6.34
CA GLY A 65 4.82 -14.10 7.67
C GLY A 65 6.21 -13.47 7.75
N SER A 66 6.97 -13.43 6.65
CA SER A 66 8.36 -12.99 6.66
C SER A 66 8.72 -12.02 5.54
N THR A 67 8.55 -12.38 4.27
CA THR A 67 9.14 -11.64 3.16
C THR A 67 8.17 -11.47 2.01
N LEU A 68 8.06 -10.25 1.48
CA LEU A 68 7.31 -9.92 0.26
C LEU A 68 8.25 -9.18 -0.69
N VAL A 69 8.40 -9.71 -1.90
CA VAL A 69 9.23 -9.11 -2.96
C VAL A 69 8.34 -8.63 -4.10
N LEU A 70 8.46 -7.36 -4.45
CA LEU A 70 7.70 -6.68 -5.49
C LEU A 70 8.65 -6.12 -6.54
N GLY A 71 8.25 -6.10 -7.80
CA GLY A 71 9.10 -5.53 -8.84
C GLY A 71 8.45 -5.51 -10.21
N PRO A 72 9.22 -5.34 -11.29
CA PRO A 72 8.69 -5.21 -12.63
C PRO A 72 8.08 -6.53 -13.10
N ALA A 73 6.95 -6.44 -13.83
CA ALA A 73 6.34 -7.59 -14.49
C ALA A 73 7.16 -7.92 -15.76
N GLY A 74 8.16 -8.79 -15.61
CA GLY A 74 9.15 -9.11 -16.66
C GLY A 74 10.38 -8.21 -16.60
N GLY A 75 11.53 -8.70 -17.11
CA GLY A 75 12.85 -8.06 -16.99
C GLY A 75 13.08 -6.76 -17.79
N GLY A 76 12.02 -5.99 -18.04
CA GLY A 76 12.07 -4.71 -18.76
C GLY A 76 11.98 -3.47 -17.85
N ALA A 77 11.85 -2.30 -18.47
CA ALA A 77 11.66 -1.03 -17.77
C ALA A 77 10.38 -1.06 -16.92
N GLY A 78 10.53 -0.86 -15.62
CA GLY A 78 9.43 -0.91 -14.66
C GLY A 78 9.87 -0.37 -13.30
N PRO A 79 9.05 -0.51 -12.25
CA PRO A 79 9.45 -0.08 -10.92
C PRO A 79 10.69 -0.81 -10.42
N PRO A 80 11.45 -0.22 -9.48
CA PRO A 80 12.52 -0.95 -8.81
C PRO A 80 11.98 -2.18 -8.08
N VAL A 81 12.86 -3.15 -7.90
CA VAL A 81 12.62 -4.27 -6.99
C VAL A 81 12.60 -3.72 -5.56
N VAL A 82 11.55 -4.07 -4.80
CA VAL A 82 11.38 -3.71 -3.40
C VAL A 82 11.15 -4.98 -2.61
N THR A 83 11.92 -5.14 -1.54
CA THR A 83 11.83 -6.25 -0.60
C THR A 83 11.36 -5.73 0.75
N LEU A 84 10.23 -6.24 1.22
CA LEU A 84 9.67 -5.99 2.54
C LEU A 84 9.93 -7.22 3.40
N THR A 85 10.66 -7.06 4.50
CA THR A 85 11.00 -8.16 5.42
C THR A 85 10.51 -7.88 6.83
N LEU A 86 10.05 -8.93 7.50
CA LEU A 86 9.57 -8.94 8.87
C LEU A 86 10.43 -9.88 9.70
N LYS A 87 10.84 -9.39 10.87
CA LYS A 87 11.50 -10.20 11.89
C LYS A 87 10.84 -9.94 13.24
N GLY A 88 10.19 -10.97 13.78
CA GLY A 88 9.65 -10.93 15.14
C GLY A 88 10.76 -10.98 16.18
N GLU A 89 10.65 -10.15 17.22
CA GLU A 89 11.59 -10.09 18.34
C GLU A 89 10.85 -9.74 19.64
N ARG A 90 10.75 -10.70 20.58
CA ARG A 90 10.25 -10.50 21.95
C ARG A 90 8.97 -9.65 22.07
N GLY A 91 7.97 -9.93 21.22
CA GLY A 91 6.69 -9.22 21.22
C GLY A 91 6.66 -7.95 20.35
N SER A 92 7.77 -7.60 19.70
CA SER A 92 7.89 -6.58 18.67
C SER A 92 8.17 -7.20 17.31
N THR A 93 7.96 -6.45 16.23
CA THR A 93 8.32 -6.89 14.87
C THR A 93 9.10 -5.76 14.21
N LEU A 94 10.31 -6.08 13.74
CA LEU A 94 11.10 -5.21 12.88
C LEU A 94 10.60 -5.36 11.44
N VAL A 95 10.31 -4.23 10.80
CA VAL A 95 9.98 -4.16 9.37
C VAL A 95 11.15 -3.50 8.66
N THR A 96 11.67 -4.11 7.61
CA THR A 96 12.74 -3.55 6.79
C THR A 96 12.31 -3.49 5.33
N VAL A 97 12.51 -2.32 4.72
CA VAL A 97 12.27 -2.09 3.29
C VAL A 97 13.62 -1.92 2.60
N VAL A 98 13.88 -2.73 1.58
CA VAL A 98 15.06 -2.62 0.74
C VAL A 98 14.61 -2.39 -0.70
N GLN A 99 15.00 -1.27 -1.29
CA GLN A 99 14.72 -0.95 -2.69
C GLN A 99 16.01 -1.04 -3.50
N ALA A 100 15.98 -1.71 -4.65
CA ALA A 100 17.07 -1.71 -5.62
C ALA A 100 17.33 -0.29 -6.14
N ALA A 101 18.60 0.06 -6.38
CA ALA A 101 18.99 1.39 -6.79
C ALA A 101 18.27 1.85 -8.07
N THR A 102 17.77 3.09 -8.04
CA THR A 102 17.23 3.80 -9.21
C THR A 102 17.93 5.15 -9.35
N GLU A 103 17.84 5.76 -10.54
CA GLU A 103 18.42 7.08 -10.81
C GLU A 103 17.78 8.23 -10.00
N SER A 104 16.70 7.97 -9.24
CA SER A 104 15.91 8.99 -8.52
C SER A 104 15.65 8.61 -7.04
N ALA A 105 16.70 8.26 -6.29
CA ALA A 105 16.57 7.69 -4.93
C ALA A 105 15.89 8.61 -3.88
N GLU A 106 16.07 9.93 -3.97
CA GLU A 106 15.60 10.88 -2.94
C GLU A 106 14.06 10.93 -2.79
N ASP A 107 13.31 10.88 -3.89
CA ASP A 107 11.83 10.90 -3.85
C ASP A 107 11.24 9.64 -3.18
N TYR A 108 11.96 8.51 -3.21
CA TYR A 108 11.51 7.24 -2.64
C TYR A 108 11.83 7.10 -1.15
N GLU A 109 12.91 7.71 -0.66
CA GLU A 109 13.30 7.63 0.75
C GLU A 109 12.22 8.22 1.67
N TYR A 110 11.73 9.43 1.35
CA TYR A 110 10.65 10.06 2.09
C TYR A 110 9.33 9.29 1.98
N GLY A 111 9.07 8.68 0.82
CA GLY A 111 7.90 7.82 0.60
C GLY A 111 7.88 6.59 1.50
N TRP A 112 9.02 5.88 1.61
CA TRP A 112 9.13 4.71 2.47
C TRP A 112 9.14 5.05 3.95
N ALA A 113 9.72 6.18 4.34
CA ALA A 113 9.68 6.64 5.73
C ALA A 113 8.22 6.93 6.20
N ASP A 114 7.44 7.66 5.39
CA ASP A 114 6.01 7.90 5.66
C ASP A 114 5.19 6.61 5.64
N PHE A 115 5.46 5.71 4.69
CA PHE A 115 4.80 4.40 4.66
C PHE A 115 5.02 3.62 5.97
N LEU A 116 6.27 3.56 6.46
CA LEU A 116 6.61 2.88 7.71
C LEU A 116 6.00 3.57 8.93
N LEU A 117 5.95 4.91 8.94
CA LEU A 117 5.29 5.67 10.00
C LEU A 117 3.78 5.35 10.05
N ARG A 118 3.10 5.35 8.90
CA ARG A 118 1.68 4.99 8.82
C ARG A 118 1.41 3.54 9.21
N LEU A 119 2.30 2.62 8.83
CA LEU A 119 2.22 1.22 9.27
C LEU A 119 2.24 1.15 10.79
N LYS A 120 3.21 1.81 11.43
CA LYS A 120 3.30 1.89 12.89
C LYS A 120 2.02 2.48 13.49
N THR A 121 1.58 3.64 13.02
CA THR A 121 0.36 4.30 13.52
C THR A 121 -0.87 3.39 13.38
N ASN A 122 -1.09 2.78 12.21
CA ASN A 122 -2.23 1.90 11.96
C ASN A 122 -2.25 0.67 12.87
N LEU A 123 -1.09 0.10 13.17
CA LEU A 123 -0.95 -1.06 14.05
C LEU A 123 -1.16 -0.69 15.53
N GLU A 124 -0.81 0.54 15.92
CA GLU A 124 -0.93 1.05 17.30
C GLU A 124 -2.33 1.60 17.62
N THR A 125 -3.11 2.02 16.62
CA THR A 125 -4.52 2.44 16.79
C THR A 125 -5.46 1.23 16.96
N GLU A 126 -6.39 1.28 17.93
CA GLU A 126 -7.38 0.22 18.18
C GLU A 126 -8.39 0.10 17.02
N SER A 127 -8.84 -1.14 16.75
CA SER A 127 -9.66 -1.47 15.57
C SER A 127 -11.03 -0.77 15.53
N LEU A 128 -11.54 -0.30 16.68
CA LEU A 128 -12.85 0.34 16.79
C LEU A 128 -12.88 1.77 16.23
N GLU A 129 -11.74 2.46 16.13
CA GLU A 129 -11.65 3.79 15.50
C GLU A 129 -11.57 3.72 13.97
N GLN A 130 -11.41 2.52 13.40
CA GLN A 130 -11.24 2.30 11.96
C GLN A 130 -12.56 2.00 11.22
N GLU A 131 -13.74 2.01 11.88
CA GLU A 131 -14.97 1.46 11.27
C GLU A 131 -15.64 2.29 10.17
N VAL A 132 -15.22 3.53 9.89
CA VAL A 132 -15.77 4.33 8.77
C VAL A 132 -14.82 4.32 7.57
N LEU A 133 -14.80 3.22 6.81
CA LEU A 133 -13.83 3.01 5.70
C LEU A 133 -14.42 2.64 4.33
N ALA A 134 -15.74 2.54 4.17
CA ALA A 134 -16.32 2.39 2.84
C ALA A 134 -16.23 3.72 2.06
N ARG A 135 -15.11 3.93 1.35
CA ARG A 135 -14.90 5.09 0.47
C ARG A 135 -14.96 4.60 -0.98
N THR A 136 -16.01 4.99 -1.68
CA THR A 136 -16.16 4.72 -3.12
C THR A 136 -16.16 6.04 -3.89
N LEU A 137 -15.48 6.07 -5.03
CA LEU A 137 -15.55 7.20 -5.96
C LEU A 137 -16.75 6.97 -6.87
N VAL A 138 -17.82 7.72 -6.63
CA VAL A 138 -19.01 7.69 -7.48
C VAL A 138 -18.89 8.79 -8.53
N LYS A 139 -19.07 8.43 -9.80
CA LYS A 139 -19.19 9.41 -10.88
C LYS A 139 -20.62 9.97 -10.86
N GLY A 140 -20.81 11.09 -10.16
CA GLY A 140 -22.11 11.75 -10.05
C GLY A 140 -22.02 13.01 -9.20
N THR A 141 -23.05 13.86 -9.23
CA THR A 141 -23.15 14.97 -8.29
C THR A 141 -23.55 14.45 -6.91
N PRO A 142 -23.30 15.18 -5.81
CA PRO A 142 -23.75 14.77 -4.48
C PRO A 142 -25.25 14.44 -4.41
N ALA A 143 -26.08 15.15 -5.18
CA ALA A 143 -27.53 14.90 -5.26
C ALA A 143 -27.86 13.55 -5.93
N ASP A 144 -27.07 13.12 -6.92
CA ASP A 144 -27.26 11.84 -7.61
C ASP A 144 -26.89 10.66 -6.69
N VAL A 145 -25.79 10.80 -5.95
CA VAL A 145 -25.38 9.82 -4.93
C VAL A 145 -26.43 9.69 -3.85
N TYR A 146 -26.95 10.82 -3.36
CA TYR A 146 -27.97 10.85 -2.32
C TYR A 146 -29.30 10.22 -2.78
N ARG A 147 -29.75 10.50 -4.01
CA ARG A 147 -30.95 9.86 -4.59
C ARG A 147 -30.80 8.35 -4.77
N ALA A 148 -29.63 7.90 -5.23
CA ALA A 148 -29.35 6.47 -5.39
C ALA A 148 -29.31 5.73 -4.05
N TRP A 149 -28.82 6.39 -2.98
CA TRP A 149 -28.79 5.84 -1.63
C TRP A 149 -30.18 5.76 -0.99
N LEU A 150 -31.02 6.77 -1.20
CA LEU A 150 -32.35 6.84 -0.61
C LEU A 150 -33.40 5.97 -1.32
N ASN A 151 -33.15 5.55 -2.56
CA ASN A 151 -34.00 4.62 -3.30
C ASN A 151 -33.21 3.37 -3.70
N PRO A 152 -32.83 2.52 -2.74
CA PRO A 152 -32.28 1.22 -3.05
C PRO A 152 -33.37 0.38 -3.71
N LYS A 153 -33.09 -0.19 -4.89
CA LYS A 153 -33.96 -1.21 -5.49
C LYS A 153 -33.91 -2.50 -4.69
#